data_AF-A0A946PJ46-F1
#
_entry.id   AF-A0A946PJ46-F1
#
_cell.length_a   1.000
_cell.length_b   1.000
_cell.length_c   1.000
_cell.angle_alpha   90.00
_cell.angle_beta   90.00
_cell.angle_gamma   90.00
#
_symmetry.space_group_name_H-M   'P 1'
#
loop_
_entity.id
_entity.type
_entity.pdbx_description
1 polymer ?
#
loop_
_entity_poly.entity_id
_entity_poly.type
_entity_poly.pdbx_seq_one_letter_code
_entity_poly.pdbx_strand_id
1 'polypeptide(L)' 'AAGWLIDNAGLKGYRKGDAGVHKNQALVLVNYNNASGQDIINLSELVQEVILEKYGISIEAEVNFI' A
#
# COMPACT_ATOMS: atom_id res chain seq x y z
N ALA A 1 -8.36 -8.53 -8.09
CA ALA A 1 -6.92 -8.87 -8.26
C ALA A 1 -6.00 -7.69 -7.93
N ALA A 2 -6.20 -7.00 -6.80
CA ALA A 2 -5.43 -5.80 -6.45
C ALA A 2 -3.98 -6.14 -6.05
N GLY A 3 -3.74 -7.28 -5.39
CA GLY A 3 -2.38 -7.69 -5.01
C GLY A 3 -1.43 -7.89 -6.20
N TRP A 4 -1.95 -8.37 -7.34
CA TRP A 4 -1.15 -8.50 -8.56
C TRP A 4 -0.77 -7.13 -9.14
N LEU A 5 -1.69 -6.15 -9.11
CA LEU A 5 -1.41 -4.79 -9.57
C LEU A 5 -0.33 -4.13 -8.72
N ILE A 6 -0.41 -4.27 -7.39
CA ILE A 6 0.56 -3.72 -6.43
C ILE A 6 1.94 -4.38 -6.59
N ASP A 7 1.98 -5.70 -6.81
CA ASP A 7 3.24 -6.42 -7.08
C ASP A 7 3.88 -5.93 -8.38
N ASN A 8 3.13 -5.88 -9.48
CA ASN A 8 3.62 -5.39 -10.78
C ASN A 8 3.91 -3.89 -10.80
N ALA A 9 3.32 -3.13 -9.87
CA ALA A 9 3.68 -1.73 -9.66
C ALA A 9 5.08 -1.57 -9.06
N GLY A 10 5.68 -2.64 -8.51
CA GLY A 10 6.95 -2.61 -7.80
C GLY A 10 6.82 -2.18 -6.34
N LEU A 11 5.59 -2.17 -5.81
CA LEU A 11 5.31 -1.72 -4.44
C LEU A 11 5.45 -2.85 -3.41
N LYS A 12 5.56 -4.11 -3.83
CA LYS A 12 5.78 -5.22 -2.89
C LYS A 12 7.11 -5.08 -2.17
N GLY A 13 7.07 -5.03 -0.84
CA GLY A 13 8.26 -4.75 -0.02
C GLY A 13 8.67 -3.27 0.01
N TYR A 14 7.92 -2.37 -0.62
CA TYR A 14 8.15 -0.93 -0.54
C TYR A 14 7.99 -0.46 0.90
N ARG A 15 8.82 0.50 1.31
CA ARG A 15 8.82 1.04 2.66
C ARG A 15 9.03 2.55 2.62
N LYS A 16 8.27 3.26 3.45
CA LYS A 16 8.39 4.69 3.71
C LYS A 16 8.41 4.90 5.22
N GLY A 17 9.59 5.21 5.76
CA GLY A 17 9.78 5.23 7.21
C GLY A 17 9.53 3.86 7.83
N ASP A 18 8.67 3.75 8.83
CA ASP A 18 8.29 2.48 9.45
C ASP A 18 7.04 1.82 8.85
N ALA A 19 6.35 2.48 7.90
CA ALA A 19 5.25 1.89 7.16
C ALA A 19 5.76 1.24 5.86
N GLY A 20 5.22 0.08 5.48
CA GLY A 20 5.54 -0.51 4.19
C GLY A 20 4.56 -1.60 3.73
N VAL A 21 4.71 -2.05 2.50
CA VAL A 21 3.96 -3.16 1.93
C VAL A 21 4.69 -4.46 2.27
N HIS A 22 3.95 -5.50 2.68
CA HIS A 22 4.54 -6.77 3.05
C HIS A 22 5.24 -7.45 1.86
N LYS A 23 6.48 -7.89 2.09
CA LYS A 23 7.34 -8.51 1.06
C LYS A 23 6.79 -9.79 0.44
N ASN A 24 5.91 -10.52 1.13
CA ASN A 24 5.34 -11.78 0.62
C ASN A 24 3.89 -11.62 0.14
N GLN A 25 3.21 -10.53 0.50
CA GLN A 25 1.80 -10.34 0.19
C GLN A 25 1.49 -8.85 -0.02
N ALA A 26 1.40 -8.44 -1.28
CA ALA A 26 1.34 -7.02 -1.67
C ALA A 26 0.07 -6.27 -1.20
N LEU A 27 -0.97 -6.98 -0.75
CA LEU A 27 -2.19 -6.38 -0.19
C LEU A 27 -2.07 -5.97 1.28
N VAL A 28 -0.99 -6.38 1.96
CA VAL A 28 -0.85 -6.17 3.40
C VAL A 28 0.07 -4.98 3.62
N LEU A 29 -0.44 -3.93 4.25
CA LEU A 29 0.38 -2.85 4.81
C LEU A 29 0.86 -3.25 6.20
N VAL A 30 2.11 -2.92 6.51
CA VAL A 30 2.81 -3.36 7.71
C VAL A 30 3.43 -2.14 8.39
N ASN A 31 3.20 -2.04 9.69
CA ASN A 31 4.03 -1.23 10.56
C ASN A 31 5.21 -2.08 11.04
N TYR A 32 6.43 -1.68 10.67
CA TYR A 32 7.65 -2.36 11.10
C TYR A 32 8.12 -1.95 12.50
N ASN A 33 7.75 -0.76 12.98
CA ASN A 33 8.12 -0.28 14.30
C ASN A 33 7.17 0.85 14.76
N ASN A 34 7.52 2.12 14.52
CA ASN A 34 6.79 3.28 15.04
C ASN A 34 5.95 4.00 13.98
N ALA A 35 5.44 3.30 12.95
CA ALA A 35 4.53 3.93 12.00
C ALA A 35 3.26 4.37 12.71
N SER A 36 2.89 5.64 12.53
CA SER A 36 1.62 6.16 13.00
C SER A 36 0.46 5.67 12.12
N GLY A 37 -0.78 5.80 12.62
CA GLY A 37 -1.96 5.54 11.78
C GLY A 37 -1.96 6.40 10.51
N GLN A 38 -1.49 7.65 10.61
CA GLN A 38 -1.36 8.54 9.46
C GLN A 38 -0.32 8.02 8.44
N ASP A 39 0.77 7.41 8.88
CA ASP A 39 1.77 6.82 7.97
C ASP A 39 1.17 5.65 7.17
N ILE A 40 0.31 4.85 7.80
CA ILE A 40 -0.40 3.75 7.13
C ILE A 40 -1.45 4.30 6.14
N ILE A 41 -2.19 5.34 6.51
CA ILE A 41 -3.13 6.02 5.62
C ILE A 41 -2.39 6.58 4.40
N ASN A 42 -1.33 7.34 4.62
CA ASN A 42 -0.51 7.94 3.56
C ASN A 42 0.10 6.86 2.64
N LEU A 43 0.49 5.71 3.20
CA LEU A 43 0.97 4.59 2.41
C LEU A 43 -0.14 3.96 1.56
N SER A 44 -1.35 3.82 2.12
CA SER A 44 -2.52 3.33 1.39
C SER A 44 -2.86 4.24 0.22
N GLU A 45 -2.92 5.56 0.44
CA GLU A 45 -3.18 6.56 -0.60
C GLU A 45 -2.12 6.51 -1.70
N LEU A 46 -0.84 6.42 -1.32
CA LEU A 46 0.26 6.28 -2.29
C LEU A 46 0.14 5.02 -3.14
N VAL A 47 -0.26 3.90 -2.55
CA VAL A 47 -0.50 2.67 -3.32
C VAL A 47 -1.64 2.90 -4.33
N GLN A 48 -2.75 3.51 -3.91
CA GLN A 48 -3.89 3.79 -4.79
C GLN A 48 -3.50 4.72 -5.95
N GLU A 49 -2.77 5.80 -5.66
CA GLU A 49 -2.27 6.75 -6.66
C GLU A 49 -1.38 6.06 -7.69
N VAL A 50 -0.40 5.27 -7.26
CA VAL A 50 0.51 4.55 -8.17
C VAL A 50 -0.25 3.55 -9.05
N ILE A 51 -1.25 2.86 -8.52
CA ILE A 51 -2.07 1.93 -9.33
C ILE A 51 -2.93 2.71 -10.34
N LEU A 52 -3.50 3.84 -9.93
CA LEU A 52 -4.28 4.70 -10.80
C LEU A 52 -3.42 5.27 -11.93
N GLU A 53 -2.23 5.81 -11.62
CA GLU A 53 -1.33 6.37 -12.62
C GLU A 53 -0.80 5.31 -13.60
N LYS A 54 -0.42 4.13 -13.10
CA LYS A 54 0.24 3.10 -13.91
C LYS A 54 -0.73 2.28 -14.76
N TYR A 55 -1.96 2.06 -14.27
CA TYR A 55 -2.92 1.17 -14.90
C TYR A 55 -4.25 1.85 -15.26
N GLY A 56 -4.50 3.08 -14.82
CA GLY A 56 -5.80 3.73 -14.97
C GLY A 56 -6.92 3.07 -14.14
N ILE A 57 -6.55 2.26 -13.15
CA ILE A 57 -7.48 1.49 -12.32
C ILE A 57 -7.52 2.11 -10.92
N SER A 58 -8.71 2.49 -10.47
CA SER A 58 -8.91 2.86 -9.08
C SER A 58 -9.09 1.63 -8.20
N ILE A 59 -8.43 1.60 -7.05
CA ILE A 59 -8.58 0.54 -6.03
C ILE A 59 -8.93 1.19 -4.69
N GLU A 60 -9.80 0.53 -3.91
CA GLU A 60 -10.23 1.03 -2.60
C GLU A 60 -9.62 0.19 -1.47
N ALA A 61 -9.37 0.82 -0.33
CA ALA A 61 -8.90 0.12 0.86
C ALA A 61 -10.07 -0.63 1.51
N GLU A 62 -9.89 -1.92 1.83
CA GLU A 62 -10.91 -2.72 2.53
C GLU A 62 -11.01 -2.38 4.03
N VAL A 63 -9.98 -1.74 4.59
CA VAL A 63 -9.91 -1.41 6.02
C VAL A 63 -10.63 -0.10 6.29
N ASN A 64 -11.52 -0.11 7.28
CA ASN A 64 -12.13 1.10 7.81
C ASN A 64 -11.16 1.83 8.74
N PHE A 65 -10.85 3.09 8.43
CA PHE A 65 -10.18 4.00 9.36
C PHE A 65 -11.24 4.58 10.32
N ILE A 66 -11.01 4.51 11.63
CA ILE A 66 -11.91 4.99 12.70
C ILE A 66 -11.21 6.09 13.49
#